data_AF-A0AB35HU12-F1
#
_entry.id   AF-A0AB35HU12-F1
#
_cell.length_a   1.000
_cell.length_b   1.000
_cell.length_c   1.000
_cell.angle_alpha   90.00
_cell.angle_beta   90.00
_cell.angle_gamma   90.00
#
_symmetry.space_group_name_H-M   'P 1'
#
loop_
_entity.id
_entity.type
_entity.pdbx_description
1 polymer ?
#
loop_
_entity_poly.entity_id
_entity_poly.type
_entity_poly.pdbx_seq_one_letter_code
_entity_poly.pdbx_strand_id
1 'polypeptide(L)'
;MKRFLFAALALLLFGAFLVEAIRTYPGYLLIAIGGGIDKRIELNLWVAIIALMLGVLALFVVLWLARSLLRAVGGSVSRIRFGRQRVARRRLTNGLVEFMEGNWARARRQLLKSAPRSEAPLINYLAAARSAFELGYRDEANELLARAEASGEDTRLAVALSQARMQLLDKHYEQCIASLERAKQVEPKHPALLQLLKQAYYRLGDWNSLRELLPQLEKHANMREEELQQLELEVYQHLLTDAADRRDKTKLRELWQSLSGRWQRNMELRGLYARLLHQVGEDVEAEKHLRWLLNREWQPELARLYGCLTGADASTQLTVADGWLKEYGENADLLTCIGRLCLRNELWGKARQYFEKSLLLRSEPTTSAELARLLYALGETDEAAERYKEGLMQAVSDLPSLPLPSEERALLGSTTKFDNHNPA
;
A
#
# COMPACT_ATOMS: atom_id res chain seq x y z
N MET A 1 -8.65 38.58 69.63
CA MET A 1 -8.50 39.12 71.01
C MET A 1 -9.45 38.46 72.01
N LYS A 2 -10.77 38.41 71.80
CA LYS A 2 -11.73 37.78 72.76
C LYS A 2 -11.43 36.31 73.10
N ARG A 3 -11.10 35.47 72.12
CA ARG A 3 -10.75 34.04 72.33
C ARG A 3 -9.49 33.83 73.17
N PHE A 4 -8.52 34.74 73.06
CA PHE A 4 -7.27 34.68 73.83
C PHE A 4 -7.50 35.09 75.29
N LEU A 5 -8.32 36.14 75.52
CA LEU A 5 -8.74 36.57 76.87
C LEU A 5 -9.57 35.50 77.58
N PHE A 6 -10.52 34.85 76.91
CA PHE A 6 -11.28 33.73 77.48
C PHE A 6 -10.40 32.53 77.81
N ALA A 7 -9.44 32.20 76.94
CA ALA A 7 -8.48 31.13 77.22
C ALA A 7 -7.57 31.45 78.41
N ALA A 8 -7.09 32.71 78.51
CA ALA A 8 -6.26 33.15 79.64
C ALA A 8 -7.03 33.16 80.96
N LEU A 9 -8.29 33.61 80.96
CA LEU A 9 -9.15 33.58 82.15
C LEU A 9 -9.47 32.14 82.59
N ALA A 10 -9.79 31.25 81.64
CA ALA A 10 -10.02 29.85 81.92
C ALA A 10 -8.75 29.17 82.48
N LEU A 11 -7.56 29.50 81.95
CA LEU A 11 -6.29 29.00 82.44
C LEU A 11 -6.00 29.47 83.87
N LEU A 12 -6.30 30.73 84.18
CA LEU A 12 -6.13 31.30 85.53
C LEU A 12 -7.08 30.64 86.55
N LEU A 13 -8.36 30.49 86.20
CA LEU A 13 -9.34 29.82 87.05
C LEU A 13 -8.99 28.34 87.26
N PHE A 14 -8.54 27.66 86.21
CA PHE A 14 -8.09 26.27 86.29
C PHE A 14 -6.83 26.15 87.15
N GLY A 15 -5.87 27.06 87.02
CA GLY A 15 -4.66 27.10 87.84
C GLY A 15 -4.97 27.33 89.33
N ALA A 16 -5.88 28.24 89.65
CA ALA A 16 -6.33 28.48 91.01
C ALA A 16 -7.03 27.25 91.62
N PHE A 17 -7.91 26.60 90.86
CA PHE A 17 -8.57 25.35 91.26
C PHE A 17 -7.56 24.22 91.51
N LEU A 18 -6.53 24.10 90.67
CA LEU A 18 -5.50 23.08 90.79
C LEU A 18 -4.64 23.27 92.05
N VAL A 19 -4.28 24.51 92.38
CA VAL A 19 -3.54 24.84 93.60
C VAL A 19 -4.36 24.51 94.85
N GLU A 20 -5.66 24.81 94.85
CA GLU A 20 -6.54 24.46 95.97
C GLU A 20 -6.70 22.95 96.11
N ALA A 21 -6.93 22.22 95.01
CA ALA A 21 -7.03 20.76 95.01
C ALA A 21 -5.74 20.07 95.50
N ILE A 22 -4.56 20.63 95.18
CA ILE A 22 -3.26 20.16 95.70
C ILE A 22 -3.18 20.32 97.22
N ARG A 23 -3.73 21.42 97.77
CA ARG A 23 -3.73 21.68 99.22
C ARG A 23 -4.73 20.82 99.98
N THR A 24 -5.90 20.56 99.43
CA THR A 24 -6.97 19.81 100.12
C THR A 24 -6.70 18.29 100.18
N TYR A 25 -5.99 17.73 99.20
CA TYR A 25 -5.71 16.29 99.13
C TYR A 25 -4.20 15.99 99.00
N PRO A 26 -3.44 15.95 100.12
CA PRO A 26 -2.06 15.50 100.14
C PRO A 26 -1.99 13.97 100.07
N GLY A 27 -2.28 13.41 98.90
CA GLY A 27 -2.06 11.99 98.62
C GLY A 27 -0.59 11.69 98.33
N TYR A 28 -0.12 10.50 98.68
CA TYR A 28 1.18 9.99 98.27
C TYR A 28 1.02 8.76 97.36
N LEU A 29 1.88 8.63 96.35
CA LEU A 29 1.99 7.45 95.50
C LEU A 29 3.23 6.68 95.91
N LEU A 30 3.04 5.46 96.41
CA LEU A 30 4.13 4.55 96.77
C LEU A 30 4.33 3.55 95.64
N ILE A 31 5.47 3.63 94.97
CA ILE A 31 5.85 2.68 93.92
C ILE A 31 6.84 1.70 94.53
N ALA A 32 6.42 0.44 94.70
CA ALA A 32 7.26 -0.66 95.14
C ALA A 32 7.73 -1.45 93.91
N ILE A 33 9.05 -1.54 93.71
CA ILE A 33 9.64 -2.23 92.57
C ILE A 33 10.46 -3.42 93.08
N GLY A 34 10.02 -4.63 92.71
CA GLY A 34 10.67 -5.89 93.09
C GLY A 34 10.15 -6.44 94.43
N GLY A 35 9.73 -7.70 94.45
CA GLY A 35 9.12 -8.37 95.61
C GLY A 35 10.04 -8.62 96.82
N GLY A 36 11.12 -7.85 96.97
CA GLY A 36 12.03 -7.80 98.13
C GLY A 36 12.26 -6.34 98.53
N ILE A 37 12.21 -6.05 99.83
CA ILE A 37 11.65 -4.80 100.40
C ILE A 37 12.48 -3.51 100.27
N ASP A 38 13.55 -3.44 99.47
CA ASP A 38 14.54 -2.36 99.64
C ASP A 38 14.52 -1.20 98.64
N LYS A 39 13.46 -1.02 97.83
CA LYS A 39 13.27 0.21 97.04
C LYS A 39 11.82 0.69 97.06
N ARG A 40 11.51 1.54 98.04
CA ARG A 40 10.26 2.30 98.12
C ARG A 40 10.55 3.74 97.70
N ILE A 41 9.93 4.17 96.61
CA ILE A 41 9.99 5.58 96.19
C ILE A 41 8.64 6.20 96.56
N GLU A 42 8.68 7.09 97.55
CA GLU A 42 7.52 7.89 97.95
C GLU A 42 7.50 9.16 97.10
N LEU A 43 6.52 9.27 96.20
CA LEU A 43 6.29 10.49 95.44
C LEU A 43 5.00 11.16 95.93
N ASN A 44 4.99 12.48 95.92
CA ASN A 44 3.75 13.23 96.04
C ASN A 44 2.83 12.86 94.86
N LEU A 45 1.56 12.52 95.14
CA LEU A 45 0.59 12.08 94.14
C LEU A 45 0.50 13.06 92.96
N TRP A 46 0.53 14.37 93.23
CA TRP A 46 0.46 15.40 92.20
C TRP A 46 1.72 15.44 91.33
N VAL A 47 2.89 15.21 91.92
CA VAL A 47 4.15 15.11 91.18
C VAL A 47 4.12 13.89 90.27
N ALA A 48 3.56 12.77 90.74
CA ALA A 48 3.41 11.56 89.93
C ALA A 48 2.43 11.74 88.76
N ILE A 49 1.29 12.43 88.99
CA ILE A 49 0.31 12.73 87.93
C ILE A 49 0.93 13.65 86.87
N ILE A 50 1.66 14.70 87.27
CA ILE A 50 2.33 15.61 86.33
C ILE A 50 3.41 14.86 85.55
N ALA A 51 4.23 14.04 86.22
CA ALA A 51 5.25 13.23 85.56
C ALA A 51 4.66 12.24 84.55
N LEU A 52 3.53 11.60 84.89
CA LEU A 52 2.81 10.71 83.98
C LEU A 52 2.27 11.47 82.77
N MET A 53 1.66 12.64 82.98
CA MET A 53 1.13 13.47 81.90
C MET A 53 2.24 13.93 80.94
N LEU A 54 3.37 14.37 81.49
CA LEU A 54 4.57 14.73 80.71
C LEU A 54 5.14 13.52 79.96
N GLY A 55 5.18 12.35 80.59
CA GLY A 55 5.62 11.11 79.95
C GLY A 55 4.73 10.69 78.77
N VAL A 56 3.40 10.78 78.93
CA VAL A 56 2.44 10.52 77.85
C VAL A 56 2.58 11.54 76.72
N LEU A 57 2.78 12.82 77.04
CA LEU A 57 3.01 13.86 76.04
C LEU A 57 4.32 13.61 75.28
N ALA A 58 5.41 13.28 75.98
CA ALA A 58 6.69 12.96 75.36
C ALA A 58 6.57 11.74 74.43
N LEU A 59 5.90 10.68 74.87
CA LEU A 59 5.62 9.50 74.05
C LEU A 59 4.80 9.86 72.81
N PHE A 60 3.77 10.69 72.97
CA PHE A 60 2.95 11.18 71.85
C PHE A 60 3.79 11.96 70.84
N VAL A 61 4.65 12.87 71.30
CA VAL A 61 5.55 13.66 70.45
C VAL A 61 6.55 12.75 69.72
N VAL A 62 7.16 11.78 70.42
CA VAL A 62 8.09 10.82 69.81
C VAL A 62 7.39 9.97 68.75
N LEU A 63 6.18 9.44 69.03
CA LEU A 63 5.40 8.67 68.07
C LEU A 63 4.95 9.52 66.87
N TRP A 64 4.62 10.79 67.09
CA TRP A 64 4.28 11.73 66.03
C TRP A 64 5.48 12.02 65.13
N LEU A 65 6.66 12.28 65.72
CA LEU A 65 7.92 12.47 64.98
C LEU A 65 8.32 11.20 64.21
N ALA A 66 8.24 10.03 64.83
CA ALA A 66 8.54 8.75 64.18
C ALA A 66 7.61 8.48 62.99
N ARG A 67 6.29 8.71 63.14
CA ARG A 67 5.34 8.61 62.02
C ARG A 67 5.60 9.65 60.94
N SER A 68 5.99 10.87 61.29
CA SER A 68 6.30 11.93 60.33
C SER A 68 7.54 11.61 59.49
N LEU A 69 8.62 11.14 60.13
CA LEU A 69 9.84 10.68 59.48
C LEU A 69 9.58 9.48 58.56
N LEU A 70 8.82 8.47 59.03
CA LEU A 70 8.45 7.31 58.21
C LEU A 70 7.60 7.71 57.00
N ARG A 71 6.68 8.68 57.12
CA ARG A 71 5.91 9.20 55.99
C ARG A 71 6.74 10.06 55.04
N ALA A 72 7.73 10.82 55.53
CA ALA A 72 8.62 11.62 54.69
C ALA A 72 9.53 10.75 53.83
N VAL A 73 10.04 9.64 54.39
CA VAL A 73 10.86 8.66 53.69
C VAL A 73 10.00 7.78 52.76
N GLY A 74 8.86 7.25 53.23
CA GLY A 74 7.96 6.41 52.42
C GLY A 74 7.20 7.17 51.31
N GLY A 75 6.84 8.43 51.54
CA GLY A 75 6.10 9.27 50.59
C GLY A 75 6.97 9.88 49.47
N SER A 76 8.29 9.92 49.65
CA SER A 76 9.22 10.42 48.61
C SER A 76 9.51 9.37 47.54
N VAL A 77 9.59 8.08 47.90
CA VAL A 77 9.85 7.00 46.95
C VAL A 77 8.70 6.82 45.95
N SER A 78 7.44 6.90 46.42
CA SER A 78 6.27 6.83 45.53
C SER A 78 6.18 8.07 44.63
N ARG A 79 6.38 9.28 45.16
CA ARG A 79 6.29 10.53 44.38
C ARG A 79 7.38 10.64 43.30
N ILE A 80 8.59 10.14 43.56
CA ILE A 80 9.68 10.06 42.57
C ILE A 80 9.41 8.99 41.50
N ARG A 81 8.86 7.83 41.89
CA ARG A 81 8.51 6.74 40.95
C ARG A 81 7.35 7.15 40.03
N PHE A 82 6.26 7.68 40.58
CA PHE A 82 5.09 8.16 39.82
C PHE A 82 5.39 9.42 38.99
N GLY A 83 6.26 10.31 39.48
CA GLY A 83 6.73 11.46 38.71
C GLY A 83 7.54 11.05 37.47
N ARG A 84 8.39 10.02 37.58
CA ARG A 84 9.20 9.52 36.45
C ARG A 84 8.37 8.83 35.37
N GLN A 85 7.33 8.09 35.73
CA GLN A 85 6.36 7.53 34.76
C GLN A 85 5.58 8.64 34.05
N ARG A 86 5.13 9.67 34.79
CA ARG A 86 4.44 10.82 34.20
C ARG A 86 5.31 11.56 33.19
N VAL A 87 6.61 11.69 33.46
CA VAL A 87 7.59 12.27 32.54
C VAL A 87 7.79 11.37 31.31
N ALA A 88 7.93 10.05 31.49
CA ALA A 88 8.05 9.11 30.37
C ALA A 88 6.82 9.14 29.46
N ARG A 89 5.61 9.21 30.04
CA ARG A 89 4.35 9.33 29.29
C ARG A 89 4.27 10.64 28.51
N ARG A 90 4.63 11.78 29.12
CA ARG A 90 4.72 13.08 28.41
C ARG A 90 5.73 13.03 27.26
N ARG A 91 6.89 12.39 27.46
CA ARG A 91 7.91 12.24 26.41
C ARG A 91 7.44 11.34 25.27
N LEU A 92 6.74 10.24 25.57
CA LEU A 92 6.11 9.40 24.55
C LEU A 92 5.10 10.21 23.74
N THR A 93 4.17 10.91 24.40
CA THR A 93 3.16 11.73 23.71
C THR A 93 3.82 12.80 22.83
N ASN A 94 4.76 13.58 23.37
CA ASN A 94 5.47 14.59 22.59
C ASN A 94 6.30 13.95 21.46
N GLY A 95 6.93 12.80 21.70
CA GLY A 95 7.71 12.08 20.70
C GLY A 95 6.85 11.55 19.56
N LEU A 96 5.62 11.10 19.84
CA LEU A 96 4.65 10.70 18.82
C LEU A 96 4.09 11.89 18.04
N VAL A 97 3.89 13.05 18.68
CA VAL A 97 3.52 14.29 17.97
C VAL A 97 4.64 14.68 16.99
N GLU A 98 5.88 14.74 17.47
CA GLU A 98 7.04 15.04 16.62
C GLU A 98 7.22 14.00 15.49
N PHE A 99 6.87 12.73 15.75
CA PHE A 99 6.87 11.67 14.73
C PHE A 99 5.83 11.94 13.63
N MET A 100 4.60 12.31 14.02
CA MET A 100 3.53 12.64 13.08
C MET A 100 3.81 13.94 12.29
N GLU A 101 4.52 14.89 12.89
CA GLU A 101 4.97 16.13 12.25
C GLU A 101 6.17 15.93 11.31
N GLY A 102 6.77 14.72 11.27
CA GLY A 102 7.96 14.43 10.46
C GLY A 102 9.27 14.96 11.06
N ASN A 103 9.26 15.40 12.33
CA ASN A 103 10.45 15.85 13.05
C ASN A 103 11.27 14.66 13.59
N TRP A 104 11.77 13.83 12.68
CA TRP A 104 12.38 12.51 12.96
C TRP A 104 13.48 12.55 14.02
N ALA A 105 14.37 13.55 13.99
CA ALA A 105 15.47 13.67 14.95
C ALA A 105 14.99 13.93 16.39
N ARG A 106 13.94 14.74 16.56
CA ARG A 106 13.34 15.02 17.86
C ARG A 106 12.50 13.85 18.35
N ALA A 107 11.69 13.27 17.46
CA ALA A 107 10.90 12.08 17.71
C ALA A 107 11.76 10.94 18.24
N ARG A 108 12.78 10.53 17.48
CA ARG A 108 13.75 9.49 17.86
C ARG A 108 14.33 9.74 19.26
N ARG A 109 14.83 10.96 19.52
CA ARG A 109 15.45 11.30 20.81
C ARG A 109 14.47 11.19 21.98
N GLN A 110 13.24 11.67 21.81
CA GLN A 110 12.23 11.63 22.87
C GLN A 110 11.76 10.19 23.12
N LEU A 111 11.47 9.44 22.05
CA LEU A 111 10.97 8.06 22.09
C LEU A 111 11.99 7.09 22.71
N LEU A 112 13.28 7.19 22.34
CA LEU A 112 14.34 6.37 22.96
C LEU A 112 14.54 6.70 24.44
N LYS A 113 14.40 7.98 24.82
CA LYS A 113 14.50 8.40 26.23
C LYS A 113 13.30 7.96 27.07
N SER A 114 12.13 7.73 26.46
CA SER A 114 10.94 7.21 27.15
C SER A 114 10.89 5.68 27.21
N ALA A 115 11.45 4.97 26.22
CA ALA A 115 11.30 3.52 26.06
C ALA A 115 11.58 2.68 27.32
N PRO A 116 12.69 2.86 28.07
CA PRO A 116 13.02 1.99 29.22
C PRO A 116 12.08 2.15 30.43
N ARG A 117 11.27 3.22 30.46
CA ARG A 117 10.39 3.57 31.59
C ARG A 117 8.94 3.75 31.18
N SER A 118 8.62 3.44 29.93
CA SER A 118 7.27 3.54 29.38
C SER A 118 6.50 2.26 29.65
N GLU A 119 5.19 2.38 29.81
CA GLU A 119 4.26 1.25 29.86
C GLU A 119 4.05 0.61 28.47
N ALA A 120 4.50 1.27 27.39
CA ALA A 120 4.44 0.74 26.02
C ALA A 120 5.81 0.83 25.31
N PRO A 121 6.83 0.03 25.70
CA PRO A 121 8.15 0.06 25.08
C PRO A 121 8.13 -0.27 23.57
N LEU A 122 7.26 -1.20 23.14
CA LEU A 122 7.07 -1.58 21.74
C LEU A 122 6.87 -0.36 20.83
N ILE A 123 5.87 0.47 21.13
CA ILE A 123 5.53 1.64 20.31
C ILE A 123 6.69 2.65 20.29
N ASN A 124 7.38 2.84 21.41
CA ASN A 124 8.55 3.72 21.46
C ASN A 124 9.64 3.23 20.50
N TYR A 125 9.98 1.94 20.55
CA TYR A 125 11.03 1.38 19.71
C TYR A 125 10.64 1.34 18.23
N LEU A 126 9.39 0.99 17.89
CA LEU A 126 8.92 1.00 16.50
C LEU A 126 8.94 2.41 15.89
N ALA A 127 8.40 3.40 16.60
CA ALA A 127 8.40 4.78 16.12
C ALA A 127 9.82 5.38 16.08
N ALA A 128 10.69 5.00 17.02
CA ALA A 128 12.10 5.40 16.98
C ALA A 128 12.86 4.72 15.84
N ALA A 129 12.61 3.43 15.57
CA ALA A 129 13.19 2.69 14.44
C ALA A 129 12.79 3.35 13.12
N ARG A 130 11.50 3.67 12.96
CA ARG A 130 11.02 4.39 11.78
C ARG A 130 11.65 5.78 11.65
N SER A 131 11.75 6.53 12.76
CA SER A 131 12.43 7.83 12.75
C SER A 131 13.91 7.72 12.38
N ALA A 132 14.62 6.69 12.85
CA ALA A 132 16.01 6.42 12.49
C ALA A 132 16.13 6.07 11.00
N PHE A 133 15.22 5.26 10.48
CA PHE A 133 15.12 4.94 9.06
C PHE A 133 14.92 6.19 8.19
N GLU A 134 14.01 7.09 8.55
CA GLU A 134 13.79 8.34 7.79
C GLU A 134 15.00 9.28 7.81
N LEU A 135 15.84 9.19 8.84
CA LEU A 135 17.11 9.92 8.93
C LEU A 135 18.26 9.24 8.16
N GLY A 136 18.02 8.08 7.55
CA GLY A 136 19.05 7.29 6.84
C GLY A 136 19.86 6.35 7.73
N TYR A 137 19.57 6.25 9.04
CA TYR A 137 20.29 5.36 9.96
C TYR A 137 19.71 3.94 9.92
N ARG A 138 20.07 3.17 8.88
CA ARG A 138 19.55 1.82 8.62
C ARG A 138 19.92 0.80 9.70
N ASP A 139 21.18 0.77 10.12
CA ASP A 139 21.66 -0.18 11.15
C ASP A 139 20.98 0.05 12.49
N GLU A 140 20.85 1.32 12.88
CA GLU A 140 20.14 1.70 14.10
C GLU A 140 18.66 1.33 14.02
N ALA A 141 18.01 1.54 12.88
CA ALA A 141 16.61 1.15 12.70
C ALA A 141 16.43 -0.36 12.93
N ASN A 142 17.33 -1.19 12.40
CA ASN A 142 17.30 -2.65 12.61
C ASN A 142 17.56 -3.03 14.08
N GLU A 143 18.52 -2.37 14.74
CA GLU A 143 18.77 -2.59 16.17
C GLU A 143 17.53 -2.24 17.02
N LEU A 144 16.87 -1.13 16.70
CA LEU A 144 15.65 -0.69 17.39
C LEU A 144 14.47 -1.63 17.13
N LEU A 145 14.35 -2.21 15.93
CA LEU A 145 13.37 -3.27 15.67
C LEU A 145 13.64 -4.52 16.51
N ALA A 146 14.90 -4.95 16.65
CA ALA A 146 15.25 -6.08 17.50
C ALA A 146 14.91 -5.80 18.99
N ARG A 147 15.14 -4.58 19.47
CA ARG A 147 14.71 -4.15 20.82
C ARG A 147 13.18 -4.12 20.96
N ALA A 148 12.47 -3.77 19.88
CA ALA A 148 11.01 -3.79 19.85
C ALA A 148 10.48 -5.23 19.96
N GLU A 149 11.08 -6.18 19.24
CA GLU A 149 10.73 -7.59 19.30
C GLU A 149 10.95 -8.18 20.70
N ALA A 150 12.08 -7.85 21.34
CA ALA A 150 12.39 -8.27 22.69
C ALA A 150 11.49 -7.66 23.80
N SER A 151 10.58 -6.74 23.46
CA SER A 151 9.76 -6.02 24.45
C SER A 151 8.49 -6.74 24.90
N GLY A 152 8.15 -7.90 24.33
CA GLY A 152 7.00 -8.73 24.72
C GLY A 152 6.73 -9.88 23.75
N GLU A 153 5.77 -10.76 24.10
CA GLU A 153 5.47 -11.96 23.31
C GLU A 153 4.63 -11.68 22.04
N ASP A 154 3.71 -10.71 22.09
CA ASP A 154 2.79 -10.34 20.98
C ASP A 154 3.34 -9.19 20.09
N THR A 155 4.65 -9.09 19.93
CA THR A 155 5.31 -7.98 19.21
C THR A 155 5.63 -8.31 17.75
N ARG A 156 5.73 -9.61 17.40
CA ARG A 156 6.29 -10.09 16.13
C ARG A 156 5.60 -9.51 14.90
N LEU A 157 4.27 -9.47 14.89
CA LEU A 157 3.51 -8.93 13.75
C LEU A 157 3.77 -7.43 13.57
N ALA A 158 3.72 -6.65 14.65
CA ALA A 158 3.94 -5.20 14.59
C ALA A 158 5.37 -4.85 14.12
N VAL A 159 6.36 -5.62 14.58
CA VAL A 159 7.76 -5.49 14.14
C VAL A 159 7.89 -5.85 12.66
N ALA A 160 7.34 -6.99 12.23
CA ALA A 160 7.41 -7.44 10.84
C ALA A 160 6.70 -6.47 9.88
N LEU A 161 5.53 -5.95 10.24
CA LEU A 161 4.83 -4.93 9.44
C LEU A 161 5.61 -3.62 9.35
N SER A 162 6.26 -3.20 10.45
CA SER A 162 7.08 -1.99 10.46
C SER A 162 8.33 -2.17 9.58
N GLN A 163 8.99 -3.33 9.68
CA GLN A 163 10.11 -3.70 8.83
C GLN A 163 9.72 -3.75 7.36
N ALA A 164 8.63 -4.43 7.02
CA ALA A 164 8.12 -4.54 5.66
C ALA A 164 7.78 -3.16 5.05
N ARG A 165 7.16 -2.25 5.82
CA ARG A 165 6.91 -0.87 5.37
C ARG A 165 8.19 -0.11 5.05
N MET A 166 9.25 -0.31 5.83
CA MET A 166 10.56 0.30 5.56
C MET A 166 11.20 -0.30 4.30
N GLN A 167 11.19 -1.63 4.15
CA GLN A 167 11.70 -2.32 2.97
C GLN A 167 10.96 -1.92 1.69
N LEU A 168 9.63 -1.76 1.76
CA LEU A 168 8.81 -1.33 0.63
C LEU A 168 9.21 0.06 0.13
N LEU A 169 9.51 1.00 1.04
CA LEU A 169 9.91 2.36 0.68
C LEU A 169 11.30 2.41 0.06
N ASP A 170 12.21 1.57 0.54
CA ASP A 170 13.53 1.40 -0.06
C ASP A 170 13.51 0.57 -1.35
N LYS A 171 12.33 0.16 -1.82
CA LYS A 171 12.15 -0.67 -3.03
C LYS A 171 12.80 -2.07 -2.92
N HIS A 172 13.09 -2.54 -1.71
CA HIS A 172 13.54 -3.91 -1.46
C HIS A 172 12.34 -4.87 -1.41
N TYR A 173 11.67 -5.05 -2.55
CA TYR A 173 10.39 -5.77 -2.64
C TYR A 173 10.52 -7.25 -2.23
N GLU A 174 11.58 -7.94 -2.65
CA GLU A 174 11.81 -9.35 -2.29
C GLU A 174 11.98 -9.55 -0.78
N GLN A 175 12.78 -8.69 -0.13
CA GLN A 175 12.98 -8.72 1.33
C GLN A 175 11.68 -8.39 2.08
N CYS A 176 10.90 -7.45 1.55
CA CYS A 176 9.57 -7.10 2.04
C CYS A 176 8.65 -8.33 2.02
N ILE A 177 8.56 -9.02 0.88
CA ILE A 177 7.76 -10.24 0.72
C ILE A 177 8.23 -11.32 1.69
N ALA A 178 9.54 -11.60 1.78
CA ALA A 178 10.08 -12.60 2.69
C ALA A 178 9.79 -12.31 4.18
N SER A 179 9.72 -11.03 4.55
CA SER A 179 9.35 -10.60 5.90
C SER A 179 7.85 -10.75 6.16
N LEU A 180 7.02 -10.42 5.17
CA LEU A 180 5.56 -10.54 5.25
C LEU A 180 5.07 -11.98 5.21
N GLU A 181 5.68 -12.87 4.42
CA GLU A 181 5.33 -14.29 4.39
C GLU A 181 5.63 -14.98 5.73
N ARG A 182 6.71 -14.60 6.42
CA ARG A 182 6.96 -15.01 7.81
C ARG A 182 5.87 -14.51 8.76
N ALA A 183 5.46 -13.26 8.62
CA ALA A 183 4.38 -12.69 9.44
C ALA A 183 3.01 -13.35 9.16
N LYS A 184 2.78 -13.79 7.92
CA LYS A 184 1.55 -14.46 7.48
C LYS A 184 1.37 -15.81 8.16
N GLN A 185 2.44 -16.49 8.56
CA GLN A 185 2.36 -17.73 9.34
C GLN A 185 1.77 -17.51 10.73
N VAL A 186 1.93 -16.31 11.30
CA VAL A 186 1.38 -15.94 12.61
C VAL A 186 -0.07 -15.48 12.48
N GLU A 187 -0.32 -14.51 11.60
CA GLU A 187 -1.66 -13.96 11.40
C GLU A 187 -1.98 -13.79 9.90
N PRO A 188 -2.46 -14.86 9.23
CA PRO A 188 -2.60 -14.88 7.77
C PRO A 188 -3.70 -13.95 7.25
N LYS A 189 -4.65 -13.55 8.11
CA LYS A 189 -5.83 -12.77 7.74
C LYS A 189 -5.69 -11.28 8.06
N HIS A 190 -4.52 -10.84 8.54
CA HIS A 190 -4.34 -9.46 8.98
C HIS A 190 -4.44 -8.48 7.78
N PRO A 191 -5.38 -7.51 7.77
CA PRO A 191 -5.64 -6.66 6.60
C PRO A 191 -4.41 -5.87 6.12
N ALA A 192 -3.64 -5.30 7.05
CA ALA A 192 -2.46 -4.51 6.68
C ALA A 192 -1.33 -5.37 6.11
N LEU A 193 -1.27 -6.65 6.48
CA LEU A 193 -0.30 -7.60 5.93
C LEU A 193 -0.63 -7.87 4.47
N LEU A 194 -1.90 -8.19 4.20
CA LEU A 194 -2.38 -8.47 2.84
C LEU A 194 -2.22 -7.26 1.92
N GLN A 195 -2.50 -6.04 2.42
CA GLN A 195 -2.28 -4.80 1.67
C GLN A 195 -0.81 -4.56 1.34
N LEU A 196 0.12 -4.86 2.26
CA LEU A 196 1.56 -4.72 1.99
C LEU A 196 2.07 -5.79 1.01
N LEU A 197 1.60 -7.05 1.13
CA LEU A 197 1.92 -8.10 0.17
C LEU A 197 1.43 -7.72 -1.24
N LYS A 198 0.18 -7.24 -1.35
CA LYS A 198 -0.38 -6.72 -2.60
C LYS A 198 0.54 -5.66 -3.22
N GLN A 199 0.95 -4.65 -2.44
CA GLN A 199 1.83 -3.59 -2.92
C GLN A 199 3.20 -4.13 -3.35
N ALA A 200 3.78 -5.05 -2.58
CA ALA A 200 5.08 -5.62 -2.89
C ALA A 200 5.04 -6.50 -4.16
N TYR A 201 4.07 -7.42 -4.27
CA TYR A 201 3.88 -8.26 -5.47
C TYR A 201 3.59 -7.42 -6.71
N TYR A 202 2.73 -6.41 -6.61
CA TYR A 202 2.43 -5.51 -7.72
C TYR A 202 3.67 -4.75 -8.20
N ARG A 203 4.50 -4.24 -7.28
CA ARG A 203 5.73 -3.52 -7.64
C ARG A 203 6.82 -4.44 -8.20
N LEU A 204 6.86 -5.69 -7.76
CA LEU A 204 7.78 -6.69 -8.29
C LEU A 204 7.34 -7.24 -9.65
N GLY A 205 6.05 -7.09 -10.01
CA GLY A 205 5.46 -7.72 -11.19
C GLY A 205 5.22 -9.22 -11.02
N ASP A 206 5.09 -9.69 -9.77
CA ASP A 206 4.76 -11.10 -9.49
C ASP A 206 3.24 -11.31 -9.51
N TRP A 207 2.72 -11.41 -10.73
CA TRP A 207 1.29 -11.56 -10.98
C TRP A 207 0.74 -12.92 -10.53
N ASN A 208 1.59 -13.96 -10.44
CA ASN A 208 1.15 -15.29 -10.00
C ASN A 208 0.86 -15.29 -8.51
N SER A 209 1.78 -14.79 -7.69
CA SER A 209 1.55 -14.65 -6.24
C SER A 209 0.43 -13.66 -5.93
N LEU A 210 0.29 -12.60 -6.74
CA LEU A 210 -0.83 -11.68 -6.59
C LEU A 210 -2.18 -12.35 -6.88
N ARG A 211 -2.26 -13.21 -7.91
CA ARG A 211 -3.47 -14.01 -8.20
C ARG A 211 -3.86 -14.91 -7.03
N GLU A 212 -2.90 -15.58 -6.40
CA GLU A 212 -3.13 -16.43 -5.24
C GLU A 212 -3.60 -15.63 -4.01
N LEU A 213 -3.21 -14.36 -3.92
CA LEU A 213 -3.57 -13.46 -2.84
C LEU A 213 -5.00 -12.86 -2.99
N LEU A 214 -5.54 -12.79 -4.21
CA LEU A 214 -6.85 -12.16 -4.51
C LEU A 214 -8.00 -12.65 -3.59
N PRO A 215 -8.21 -13.97 -3.36
CA PRO A 215 -9.31 -14.43 -2.50
C PRO A 215 -9.16 -14.01 -1.04
N GLN A 216 -7.92 -13.79 -0.57
CA GLN A 216 -7.66 -13.30 0.78
C GLN A 216 -7.88 -11.79 0.85
N LEU A 217 -7.51 -11.05 -0.21
CA LEU A 217 -7.79 -9.61 -0.31
C LEU A 217 -9.29 -9.32 -0.30
N GLU A 218 -10.06 -10.10 -1.05
CA GLU A 218 -11.53 -9.99 -1.11
C GLU A 218 -12.16 -10.16 0.28
N LYS A 219 -11.73 -11.17 1.03
CA LYS A 219 -12.36 -11.54 2.31
C LYS A 219 -11.91 -10.68 3.49
N HIS A 220 -10.68 -10.15 3.46
CA HIS A 220 -10.04 -9.63 4.66
C HIS A 220 -9.39 -8.25 4.51
N ALA A 221 -9.12 -7.75 3.30
CA ALA A 221 -8.32 -6.54 3.14
C ALA A 221 -9.13 -5.22 3.13
N ASN A 222 -10.44 -5.28 3.41
CA ASN A 222 -11.37 -4.13 3.44
C ASN A 222 -11.25 -3.22 2.20
N MET A 223 -11.09 -3.82 1.02
CA MET A 223 -11.01 -3.07 -0.24
C MET A 223 -12.40 -2.75 -0.75
N ARG A 224 -12.52 -1.62 -1.47
CA ARG A 224 -13.75 -1.36 -2.24
C ARG A 224 -13.86 -2.41 -3.34
N GLU A 225 -15.08 -2.85 -3.63
CA GLU A 225 -15.31 -3.88 -4.64
C GLU A 225 -14.74 -3.46 -6.01
N GLU A 226 -14.95 -2.21 -6.42
CA GLU A 226 -14.40 -1.65 -7.67
C GLU A 226 -12.86 -1.74 -7.74
N GLU A 227 -12.16 -1.43 -6.65
CA GLU A 227 -10.69 -1.50 -6.59
C GLU A 227 -10.18 -2.93 -6.69
N LEU A 228 -10.89 -3.87 -6.08
CA LEU A 228 -10.56 -5.29 -6.18
C LEU A 228 -10.79 -5.79 -7.60
N GLN A 229 -11.94 -5.47 -8.20
CA GLN A 229 -12.26 -5.87 -9.57
C GLN A 229 -11.24 -5.33 -10.58
N GLN A 230 -10.80 -4.08 -10.42
CA GLN A 230 -9.75 -3.50 -11.26
C GLN A 230 -8.42 -4.25 -11.10
N LEU A 231 -8.03 -4.58 -9.86
CA LEU A 231 -6.83 -5.37 -9.59
C LEU A 231 -6.91 -6.77 -10.21
N GLU A 232 -8.05 -7.43 -10.09
CA GLU A 232 -8.29 -8.75 -10.70
C GLU A 232 -8.11 -8.68 -12.23
N LEU A 233 -8.73 -7.68 -12.87
CA LEU A 233 -8.60 -7.46 -14.30
C LEU A 233 -7.14 -7.29 -14.72
N GLU A 234 -6.39 -6.39 -14.05
CA GLU A 234 -4.97 -6.14 -14.33
C GLU A 234 -4.13 -7.43 -14.18
N VAL A 235 -4.36 -8.19 -13.10
CA VAL A 235 -3.66 -9.48 -12.87
C VAL A 235 -3.92 -10.45 -14.02
N TYR A 236 -5.17 -10.63 -14.44
CA TYR A 236 -5.49 -11.54 -15.52
C TYR A 236 -4.96 -11.07 -16.87
N GLN A 237 -5.00 -9.77 -17.16
CA GLN A 237 -4.42 -9.19 -18.37
C GLN A 237 -2.92 -9.49 -18.45
N HIS A 238 -2.18 -9.25 -17.36
CA HIS A 238 -0.74 -9.53 -17.31
C HIS A 238 -0.42 -11.01 -17.44
N LEU A 239 -1.16 -11.89 -16.75
CA LEU A 239 -0.92 -13.34 -16.82
C LEU A 239 -1.20 -13.92 -18.21
N LEU A 240 -2.27 -13.47 -18.88
CA LEU A 240 -2.57 -13.90 -20.25
C LEU A 240 -1.51 -13.37 -21.22
N THR A 241 -1.09 -12.12 -21.07
CA THR A 241 -0.08 -11.50 -21.94
C THR A 241 1.28 -12.19 -21.77
N ASP A 242 1.74 -12.47 -20.55
CA ASP A 242 2.98 -13.22 -20.29
C ASP A 242 2.96 -14.62 -20.92
N ALA A 243 1.82 -15.33 -20.87
CA ALA A 243 1.69 -16.63 -21.52
C ALA A 243 1.79 -16.53 -23.06
N ALA A 244 1.17 -15.51 -23.65
CA ALA A 244 1.22 -15.27 -25.09
C ALA A 244 2.61 -14.81 -25.59
N ASP A 245 3.29 -13.96 -24.83
CA ASP A 245 4.65 -13.48 -25.15
C ASP A 245 5.66 -14.63 -25.13
N ARG A 246 5.49 -15.58 -24.22
CA ARG A 246 6.25 -16.85 -24.19
C ARG A 246 5.82 -17.85 -25.25
N ARG A 247 4.79 -17.54 -26.04
CA ARG A 247 4.15 -18.41 -27.04
C ARG A 247 3.64 -19.74 -26.47
N ASP A 248 3.28 -19.76 -25.19
CA ASP A 248 2.76 -20.94 -24.49
C ASP A 248 1.24 -21.04 -24.65
N LYS A 249 0.82 -21.69 -25.73
CA LYS A 249 -0.60 -21.84 -26.09
C LYS A 249 -1.40 -22.63 -25.05
N THR A 250 -0.77 -23.65 -24.48
CA THR A 250 -1.36 -24.52 -23.46
C THR A 250 -1.67 -23.73 -22.20
N LYS A 251 -0.68 -23.01 -21.67
CA LYS A 251 -0.85 -22.17 -20.50
C LYS A 251 -1.86 -21.04 -20.75
N LEU A 252 -1.84 -20.43 -21.93
CA LEU A 252 -2.82 -19.39 -22.28
C LEU A 252 -4.27 -19.91 -22.19
N ARG A 253 -4.54 -21.11 -22.73
CA ARG A 253 -5.87 -21.74 -22.66
C ARG A 253 -6.23 -22.16 -21.24
N GLU A 254 -5.30 -22.76 -20.50
CA GLU A 254 -5.52 -23.16 -19.10
C GLU A 254 -5.84 -21.95 -18.22
N LEU A 255 -5.10 -20.86 -18.37
CA LEU A 255 -5.34 -19.60 -17.66
C LEU A 255 -6.75 -19.08 -17.95
N TRP A 256 -7.15 -19.01 -19.23
CA TRP A 256 -8.49 -18.58 -19.61
C TRP A 256 -9.60 -19.48 -19.04
N GLN A 257 -9.41 -20.79 -19.08
CA GLN A 257 -10.37 -21.76 -18.54
C GLN A 257 -10.47 -21.69 -17.00
N SER A 258 -9.39 -21.32 -16.33
CA SER A 258 -9.37 -21.13 -14.87
C SER A 258 -10.11 -19.87 -14.40
N LEU A 259 -10.36 -18.91 -15.29
CA LEU A 259 -11.11 -17.69 -14.97
C LEU A 259 -12.56 -18.01 -14.65
N SER A 260 -13.14 -17.27 -13.69
CA SER A 260 -14.56 -17.38 -13.38
C SER A 260 -15.42 -16.97 -14.59
N GLY A 261 -16.66 -17.49 -14.66
CA GLY A 261 -17.57 -17.17 -15.76
C GLY A 261 -17.87 -15.66 -15.91
N ARG A 262 -17.72 -14.88 -14.84
CA ARG A 262 -17.79 -13.41 -14.86
C ARG A 262 -16.67 -12.82 -15.70
N TRP A 263 -15.43 -13.23 -15.45
CA TRP A 263 -14.25 -12.75 -16.15
C TRP A 263 -14.18 -13.26 -17.59
N GLN A 264 -14.62 -14.50 -17.85
CA GLN A 264 -14.73 -15.00 -19.22
C GLN A 264 -15.76 -14.24 -20.07
N ARG A 265 -16.78 -13.61 -19.45
CA ARG A 265 -17.80 -12.79 -20.14
C ARG A 265 -17.43 -11.31 -20.18
N ASN A 266 -16.39 -10.88 -19.48
CA ASN A 266 -15.91 -9.51 -19.53
C ASN A 266 -15.42 -9.20 -20.96
N MET A 267 -15.93 -8.13 -21.56
CA MET A 267 -15.71 -7.82 -22.97
C MET A 267 -14.25 -7.45 -23.25
N GLU A 268 -13.66 -6.62 -22.37
CA GLU A 268 -12.27 -6.19 -22.49
C GLU A 268 -11.30 -7.38 -22.41
N LEU A 269 -11.46 -8.22 -21.39
CA LEU A 269 -10.58 -9.37 -21.18
C LEU A 269 -10.73 -10.42 -22.28
N ARG A 270 -11.96 -10.66 -22.77
CA ARG A 270 -12.18 -11.57 -23.90
C ARG A 270 -11.62 -11.00 -25.21
N GLY A 271 -11.71 -9.69 -25.43
CA GLY A 271 -11.12 -9.03 -26.59
C GLY A 271 -9.60 -9.11 -26.57
N LEU A 272 -8.98 -8.90 -25.40
CA LEU A 272 -7.56 -9.16 -25.18
C LEU A 272 -7.22 -10.62 -25.46
N TYR A 273 -7.96 -11.57 -24.89
CA TYR A 273 -7.71 -12.99 -25.09
C TYR A 273 -7.75 -13.39 -26.57
N ALA A 274 -8.70 -12.86 -27.35
CA ALA A 274 -8.75 -13.11 -28.79
C ALA A 274 -7.53 -12.53 -29.55
N ARG A 275 -7.06 -11.33 -29.18
CA ARG A 275 -5.81 -10.76 -29.72
C ARG A 275 -4.60 -11.65 -29.40
N LEU A 276 -4.51 -12.13 -28.17
CA LEU A 276 -3.41 -12.99 -27.73
C LEU A 276 -3.45 -14.37 -28.39
N LEU A 277 -4.65 -14.93 -28.61
CA LEU A 277 -4.82 -16.15 -29.40
C LEU A 277 -4.30 -15.99 -30.83
N HIS A 278 -4.62 -14.85 -31.49
CA HIS A 278 -4.06 -14.53 -32.81
C HIS A 278 -2.53 -14.44 -32.78
N GLN A 279 -1.95 -13.77 -31.78
CA GLN A 279 -0.49 -13.66 -31.61
C GLN A 279 0.20 -15.03 -31.52
N VAL A 280 -0.44 -16.03 -30.89
CA VAL A 280 0.10 -17.39 -30.80
C VAL A 280 -0.36 -18.32 -31.95
N GLY A 281 -1.04 -17.78 -32.97
CA GLY A 281 -1.49 -18.50 -34.16
C GLY A 281 -2.68 -19.44 -33.93
N GLU A 282 -3.53 -19.14 -32.96
CA GLU A 282 -4.75 -19.88 -32.63
C GLU A 282 -6.01 -19.17 -33.18
N ASP A 283 -5.95 -18.84 -34.48
CA ASP A 283 -6.95 -18.01 -35.15
C ASP A 283 -8.36 -18.60 -35.13
N VAL A 284 -8.48 -19.93 -35.21
CA VAL A 284 -9.79 -20.62 -35.20
C VAL A 284 -10.54 -20.38 -33.89
N GLU A 285 -9.85 -20.39 -32.76
CA GLU A 285 -10.47 -20.09 -31.47
C GLU A 285 -10.65 -18.58 -31.29
N ALA A 286 -9.66 -17.77 -31.72
CA ALA A 286 -9.77 -16.31 -31.68
C ALA A 286 -11.01 -15.81 -32.42
N GLU A 287 -11.31 -16.40 -33.58
CA GLU A 287 -12.45 -16.08 -34.43
C GLU A 287 -13.76 -16.29 -33.69
N LYS A 288 -13.94 -17.45 -33.04
CA LYS A 288 -15.13 -17.75 -32.23
C LYS A 288 -15.31 -16.73 -31.09
N HIS A 289 -14.22 -16.34 -30.43
CA HIS A 289 -14.26 -15.37 -29.34
C HIS A 289 -14.65 -13.96 -29.83
N LEU A 290 -14.07 -13.50 -30.94
CA LEU A 290 -14.44 -12.21 -31.54
C LEU A 290 -15.86 -12.21 -32.10
N ARG A 291 -16.28 -13.29 -32.76
CA ARG A 291 -17.66 -13.42 -33.25
C ARG A 291 -18.66 -13.28 -32.11
N TRP A 292 -18.41 -13.96 -30.99
CA TRP A 292 -19.26 -13.86 -29.81
C TRP A 292 -19.30 -12.44 -29.23
N LEU A 293 -18.16 -11.73 -29.24
CA LEU A 293 -18.08 -10.34 -28.77
C LEU A 293 -18.85 -9.39 -29.67
N LEU A 294 -18.56 -9.40 -30.97
CA LEU A 294 -19.13 -8.50 -31.97
C LEU A 294 -20.66 -8.65 -32.09
N ASN A 295 -21.19 -9.86 -31.87
CA ASN A 295 -22.63 -10.10 -31.84
C ASN A 295 -23.34 -9.52 -30.59
N ARG A 296 -22.60 -9.11 -29.56
CA ARG A 296 -23.17 -8.57 -28.31
C ARG A 296 -22.88 -7.10 -28.14
N GLU A 297 -21.68 -6.69 -28.51
CA GLU A 297 -21.23 -5.31 -28.44
C GLU A 297 -20.38 -5.02 -29.67
N TRP A 298 -20.92 -4.18 -30.54
CA TRP A 298 -20.27 -3.80 -31.77
C TRP A 298 -19.09 -2.86 -31.49
N GLN A 299 -17.89 -3.29 -31.87
CA GLN A 299 -16.66 -2.50 -31.76
C GLN A 299 -15.89 -2.59 -33.10
N PRO A 300 -15.79 -1.49 -33.88
CA PRO A 300 -15.15 -1.49 -35.20
C PRO A 300 -13.72 -2.07 -35.20
N GLU A 301 -12.94 -1.79 -34.16
CA GLU A 301 -11.55 -2.25 -34.03
C GLU A 301 -11.46 -3.77 -33.93
N LEU A 302 -12.43 -4.41 -33.26
CA LEU A 302 -12.51 -5.87 -33.16
C LEU A 302 -12.96 -6.50 -34.48
N ALA A 303 -13.84 -5.83 -35.24
CA ALA A 303 -14.23 -6.29 -36.57
C ALA A 303 -13.03 -6.31 -37.53
N ARG A 304 -12.17 -5.29 -37.44
CA ARG A 304 -10.94 -5.27 -38.24
C ARG A 304 -9.98 -6.41 -37.90
N LEU A 305 -9.81 -6.72 -36.61
CA LEU A 305 -9.03 -7.87 -36.18
C LEU A 305 -9.63 -9.18 -36.69
N TYR A 306 -10.96 -9.32 -36.65
CA TYR A 306 -11.66 -10.49 -37.18
C TYR A 306 -11.32 -10.78 -38.65
N GLY A 307 -11.16 -9.74 -39.47
CA GLY A 307 -10.71 -9.87 -40.86
C GLY A 307 -9.28 -10.39 -41.03
N CYS A 308 -8.42 -10.27 -40.02
CA CYS A 308 -7.07 -10.84 -40.02
C CYS A 308 -7.07 -12.34 -39.69
N LEU A 309 -8.05 -12.83 -38.94
CA LEU A 309 -8.05 -14.19 -38.38
C LEU A 309 -8.38 -15.24 -39.43
N THR A 310 -7.62 -16.32 -39.45
CA THR A 310 -7.92 -17.54 -40.21
C THR A 310 -8.83 -18.49 -39.42
N GLY A 311 -10.15 -18.29 -39.56
CA GLY A 311 -11.15 -19.19 -38.99
C GLY A 311 -11.13 -20.59 -39.62
N ALA A 312 -11.95 -21.50 -39.07
CA ALA A 312 -12.03 -22.88 -39.55
C ALA A 312 -12.58 -22.99 -40.99
N ASP A 313 -13.47 -22.08 -41.37
CA ASP A 313 -14.01 -21.98 -42.73
C ASP A 313 -14.12 -20.50 -43.13
N ALA A 314 -13.45 -20.14 -44.22
CA ALA A 314 -13.39 -18.76 -44.71
C ALA A 314 -14.75 -18.29 -45.26
N SER A 315 -15.57 -19.19 -45.79
CA SER A 315 -16.86 -18.86 -46.40
C SER A 315 -17.91 -18.49 -45.34
N THR A 316 -18.02 -19.31 -44.29
CA THR A 316 -18.85 -18.96 -43.12
C THR A 316 -18.36 -17.70 -42.43
N GLN A 317 -17.04 -17.47 -42.32
CA GLN A 317 -16.50 -16.26 -41.73
C GLN A 317 -16.92 -14.99 -42.50
N LEU A 318 -16.88 -15.04 -43.83
CA LEU A 318 -17.36 -13.97 -44.71
C LEU A 318 -18.88 -13.75 -44.55
N THR A 319 -19.66 -14.83 -44.53
CA THR A 319 -21.12 -14.77 -44.38
C THR A 319 -21.52 -14.08 -43.07
N VAL A 320 -20.79 -14.33 -41.99
CA VAL A 320 -20.99 -13.66 -40.70
C VAL A 320 -20.68 -12.17 -40.78
N ALA A 321 -19.55 -11.79 -41.40
CA ALA A 321 -19.19 -10.39 -41.57
C ALA A 321 -20.17 -9.62 -42.47
N ASP A 322 -20.70 -10.27 -43.52
CA ASP A 322 -21.80 -9.72 -44.34
C ASP A 322 -23.09 -9.54 -43.53
N GLY A 323 -23.35 -10.41 -42.56
CA GLY A 323 -24.44 -10.26 -41.60
C GLY A 323 -24.30 -8.97 -40.78
N TRP A 324 -23.10 -8.74 -40.23
CA TRP A 324 -22.79 -7.51 -39.48
C TRP A 324 -22.93 -6.24 -40.33
N LEU A 325 -22.60 -6.31 -41.63
CA LEU A 325 -22.75 -5.16 -42.53
C LEU A 325 -24.23 -4.76 -42.69
N LYS A 326 -25.13 -5.74 -42.71
CA LYS A 326 -26.57 -5.49 -42.77
C LYS A 326 -27.14 -4.96 -41.46
N GLU A 327 -26.60 -5.41 -40.33
CA GLU A 327 -27.10 -5.06 -39.00
C GLU A 327 -26.58 -3.70 -38.52
N TYR A 328 -25.26 -3.46 -38.64
CA TYR A 328 -24.59 -2.29 -38.10
C TYR A 328 -24.27 -1.21 -39.16
N GLY A 329 -24.49 -1.52 -40.45
CA GLY A 329 -24.27 -0.59 -41.56
C GLY A 329 -22.82 -0.51 -42.03
N GLU A 330 -22.57 0.40 -42.99
CA GLU A 330 -21.24 0.59 -43.56
C GLU A 330 -20.30 1.30 -42.57
N ASN A 331 -19.18 0.65 -42.25
CA ASN A 331 -18.09 1.19 -41.43
C ASN A 331 -16.76 0.80 -42.07
N ALA A 332 -15.79 1.73 -42.11
CA ALA A 332 -14.48 1.50 -42.73
C ALA A 332 -13.76 0.22 -42.20
N ASP A 333 -13.77 -0.02 -40.89
CA ASP A 333 -13.12 -1.19 -40.30
C ASP A 333 -13.80 -2.51 -40.72
N LEU A 334 -15.13 -2.51 -40.78
CA LEU A 334 -15.90 -3.67 -41.23
C LEU A 334 -15.74 -3.90 -42.74
N LEU A 335 -15.75 -2.86 -43.56
CA LEU A 335 -15.53 -2.97 -44.99
C LEU A 335 -14.12 -3.50 -45.30
N THR A 336 -13.11 -3.03 -44.58
CA THR A 336 -11.74 -3.58 -44.66
C THR A 336 -11.72 -5.06 -44.22
N CYS A 337 -12.41 -5.41 -43.14
CA CYS A 337 -12.56 -6.80 -42.70
C CYS A 337 -13.19 -7.68 -43.80
N ILE A 338 -14.31 -7.26 -44.39
CA ILE A 338 -14.98 -7.99 -45.46
C ILE A 338 -14.09 -8.09 -46.70
N GLY A 339 -13.37 -7.03 -47.05
CA GLY A 339 -12.38 -7.04 -48.14
C GLY A 339 -11.32 -8.13 -47.94
N ARG A 340 -10.73 -8.23 -46.75
CA ARG A 340 -9.77 -9.30 -46.39
C ARG A 340 -10.39 -10.70 -46.49
N LEU A 341 -11.61 -10.86 -46.03
CA LEU A 341 -12.32 -12.15 -46.11
C LEU A 341 -12.69 -12.50 -47.56
N CYS A 342 -13.05 -11.53 -48.40
CA CYS A 342 -13.23 -11.71 -49.84
C CYS A 342 -11.94 -12.17 -50.51
N LEU A 343 -10.78 -11.55 -50.19
CA LEU A 343 -9.49 -12.02 -50.69
C LEU A 343 -9.24 -13.48 -50.32
N ARG A 344 -9.54 -13.87 -49.08
CA ARG A 344 -9.33 -15.26 -48.63
C ARG A 344 -10.28 -16.27 -49.29
N ASN A 345 -11.45 -15.83 -49.75
CA ASN A 345 -12.38 -16.63 -50.53
C ASN A 345 -12.18 -16.46 -52.06
N GLU A 346 -11.08 -15.84 -52.48
CA GLU A 346 -10.73 -15.60 -53.89
C GLU A 346 -11.76 -14.74 -54.67
N LEU A 347 -12.52 -13.92 -53.94
CA LEU A 347 -13.52 -13.00 -54.49
C LEU A 347 -12.90 -11.63 -54.78
N TRP A 348 -11.90 -11.60 -55.67
CA TRP A 348 -11.04 -10.44 -55.94
C TRP A 348 -11.81 -9.15 -56.29
N GLY A 349 -12.80 -9.25 -57.18
CA GLY A 349 -13.60 -8.08 -57.60
C GLY A 349 -14.43 -7.48 -56.46
N LYS A 350 -14.96 -8.33 -55.56
CA LYS A 350 -15.67 -7.85 -54.37
C LYS A 350 -14.69 -7.23 -53.37
N ALA A 351 -13.53 -7.86 -53.16
CA ALA A 351 -12.50 -7.33 -52.27
C ALA A 351 -12.09 -5.90 -52.67
N ARG A 352 -11.84 -5.66 -53.98
CA ARG A 352 -11.56 -4.33 -54.53
C ARG A 352 -12.66 -3.31 -54.16
N GLN A 353 -13.92 -3.63 -54.44
CA GLN A 353 -15.05 -2.75 -54.15
C GLN A 353 -15.16 -2.40 -52.65
N TYR A 354 -14.99 -3.39 -51.77
CA TYR A 354 -15.05 -3.17 -50.33
C TYR A 354 -13.90 -2.31 -49.81
N PHE A 355 -12.67 -2.52 -50.30
CA PHE A 355 -11.54 -1.66 -49.93
C PHE A 355 -11.69 -0.23 -50.45
N GLU A 356 -12.12 -0.05 -51.70
CA GLU A 356 -12.40 1.28 -52.25
C GLU A 356 -13.48 2.00 -51.44
N LYS A 357 -14.60 1.34 -51.13
CA LYS A 357 -15.63 1.89 -50.24
C LYS A 357 -15.09 2.25 -48.86
N SER A 358 -14.27 1.38 -48.27
CA SER A 358 -13.65 1.66 -46.97
C SER A 358 -12.81 2.93 -47.01
N LEU A 359 -12.00 3.11 -48.07
CA LEU A 359 -11.13 4.28 -48.25
C LEU A 359 -11.91 5.57 -48.49
N LEU A 360 -13.10 5.49 -49.08
CA LEU A 360 -14.02 6.62 -49.20
C LEU A 360 -14.57 7.06 -47.83
N LEU A 361 -14.83 6.13 -46.92
CA LEU A 361 -15.31 6.44 -45.56
C LEU A 361 -14.19 6.95 -44.66
N ARG A 362 -13.02 6.30 -44.70
CA ARG A 362 -11.85 6.68 -43.91
C ARG A 362 -10.59 6.34 -44.69
N SER A 363 -9.80 7.36 -44.99
CA SER A 363 -8.49 7.16 -45.58
C SER A 363 -7.56 6.51 -44.56
N GLU A 364 -7.08 5.31 -44.88
CA GLU A 364 -6.26 4.53 -43.97
C GLU A 364 -5.09 3.85 -44.71
N PRO A 365 -3.84 4.05 -44.25
CA PRO A 365 -2.65 3.49 -44.91
C PRO A 365 -2.71 1.98 -45.14
N THR A 366 -3.21 1.23 -44.15
CA THR A 366 -3.25 -0.23 -44.25
C THR A 366 -4.22 -0.71 -45.33
N THR A 367 -5.38 -0.04 -45.45
CA THR A 367 -6.41 -0.42 -46.42
C THR A 367 -5.94 -0.02 -47.83
N SER A 368 -5.26 1.12 -47.97
CA SER A 368 -4.60 1.52 -49.22
C SER A 368 -3.54 0.50 -49.64
N ALA A 369 -2.72 0.02 -48.70
CA ALA A 369 -1.72 -1.00 -48.98
C ALA A 369 -2.34 -2.36 -49.35
N GLU A 370 -3.46 -2.76 -48.73
CA GLU A 370 -4.18 -4.00 -49.09
C GLU A 370 -4.79 -3.92 -50.48
N LEU A 371 -5.41 -2.79 -50.83
CA LEU A 371 -5.92 -2.54 -52.17
C LEU A 371 -4.78 -2.53 -53.21
N ALA A 372 -3.68 -1.84 -52.92
CA ALA A 372 -2.52 -1.78 -53.80
C ALA A 372 -1.92 -3.18 -54.05
N ARG A 373 -1.82 -4.02 -53.01
CA ARG A 373 -1.38 -5.42 -53.15
C ARG A 373 -2.30 -6.23 -54.05
N LEU A 374 -3.62 -6.05 -53.92
CA LEU A 374 -4.60 -6.70 -54.78
C LEU A 374 -4.45 -6.25 -56.25
N LEU A 375 -4.42 -4.94 -56.50
CA LEU A 375 -4.29 -4.38 -57.84
C LEU A 375 -2.98 -4.83 -58.51
N TYR A 376 -1.87 -4.83 -57.77
CA TYR A 376 -0.59 -5.32 -58.25
C TYR A 376 -0.67 -6.80 -58.66
N ALA A 377 -1.32 -7.64 -57.84
CA ALA A 377 -1.50 -9.06 -58.15
C ALA A 377 -2.43 -9.30 -59.36
N LEU A 378 -3.33 -8.37 -59.65
CA LEU A 378 -4.20 -8.38 -60.84
C LEU A 378 -3.50 -7.84 -62.10
N GLY A 379 -2.27 -7.31 -61.98
CA GLY A 379 -1.49 -6.73 -63.09
C GLY A 379 -1.73 -5.24 -63.32
N GLU A 380 -2.52 -4.58 -62.46
CA GLU A 380 -2.83 -3.14 -62.54
C GLU A 380 -1.75 -2.32 -61.81
N THR A 381 -0.53 -2.34 -62.34
CA THR A 381 0.66 -1.82 -61.62
C THR A 381 0.62 -0.31 -61.37
N ASP A 382 0.07 0.48 -62.29
CA ASP A 382 0.04 1.93 -62.18
C ASP A 382 -0.94 2.38 -61.09
N GLU A 383 -2.15 1.81 -61.07
CA GLU A 383 -3.13 2.07 -60.00
C GLU A 383 -2.61 1.57 -58.64
N ALA A 384 -1.94 0.41 -58.62
CA ALA A 384 -1.31 -0.09 -57.40
C ALA A 384 -0.24 0.87 -56.87
N ALA A 385 0.60 1.43 -57.76
CA ALA A 385 1.66 2.37 -57.38
C ALA A 385 1.08 3.67 -56.77
N GLU A 386 0.03 4.23 -57.36
CA GLU A 386 -0.64 5.41 -56.77
C GLU A 386 -1.26 5.08 -55.41
N ARG A 387 -1.89 3.90 -55.24
CA ARG A 387 -2.44 3.50 -53.93
C ARG A 387 -1.37 3.26 -52.87
N TYR A 388 -0.22 2.68 -53.24
CA TYR A 388 0.92 2.57 -52.32
C TYR A 388 1.44 3.94 -51.91
N LYS A 389 1.57 4.86 -52.87
CA LYS A 389 2.01 6.24 -52.62
C LYS A 389 1.05 6.98 -51.70
N GLU A 390 -0.26 6.92 -51.96
CA GLU A 390 -1.29 7.51 -51.09
C GLU A 390 -1.17 6.95 -49.65
N GLY A 391 -1.09 5.62 -49.50
CA GLY A 391 -0.93 5.00 -48.19
C GLY A 391 0.37 5.39 -47.48
N LEU A 392 1.48 5.47 -48.21
CA LEU A 392 2.78 5.87 -47.65
C LEU A 392 2.78 7.33 -47.20
N MET A 393 2.25 8.25 -48.02
CA MET A 393 2.16 9.67 -47.67
C MET A 393 1.25 9.92 -46.47
N GLN A 394 0.24 9.08 -46.26
CA GLN A 394 -0.61 9.13 -45.06
C GLN A 394 0.11 8.59 -43.81
N ALA A 395 0.93 7.54 -43.96
CA ALA A 395 1.70 6.97 -42.86
C ALA A 395 2.89 7.86 -42.44
N VAL A 396 3.42 8.66 -43.37
CA VAL A 396 4.59 9.53 -43.16
C VAL A 396 4.16 10.99 -43.36
N SER A 397 3.47 11.55 -42.36
CA SER A 397 2.91 12.92 -42.42
C SER A 397 3.95 14.03 -42.27
N ASP A 398 5.15 13.73 -41.76
CA ASP A 398 6.11 14.73 -41.26
C ASP A 398 7.39 14.79 -42.10
N LEU A 399 7.25 14.81 -43.44
CA LEU A 399 8.40 15.00 -44.32
C LEU A 399 8.83 16.47 -44.35
N PRO A 400 10.12 16.78 -44.16
CA PRO A 400 10.60 18.15 -44.29
C PRO A 400 10.40 18.65 -45.73
N SER A 401 10.10 19.93 -45.88
CA SER A 401 9.98 20.60 -47.19
C SER A 401 11.35 20.78 -47.83
N LEU A 402 11.81 19.75 -48.53
CA LEU A 402 13.07 19.75 -49.27
C LEU A 402 12.82 20.14 -50.74
N PRO A 403 13.74 20.87 -51.39
CA PRO A 403 13.63 21.16 -52.81
C PRO A 403 13.72 19.87 -53.63
N LEU A 404 12.70 19.63 -54.45
CA LEU A 404 12.65 18.50 -55.39
C LEU A 404 13.07 18.94 -56.80
N PRO A 405 13.65 18.06 -57.63
CA PRO A 405 13.97 18.37 -59.01
C PRO A 405 12.70 18.70 -59.80
N SER A 406 12.71 19.82 -60.51
CA SER A 406 11.69 20.13 -61.52
C SER A 406 11.98 19.38 -62.82
N GLU A 407 10.98 19.17 -63.68
CA GLU A 407 11.14 18.50 -64.98
C GLU A 407 12.27 19.12 -65.84
N GLU A 408 12.60 20.40 -65.63
CA GLU A 408 13.66 21.13 -66.34
C GLU A 408 15.08 20.89 -65.80
N ARG A 409 15.23 20.39 -64.56
CA ARG A 409 16.54 20.09 -63.93
C ARG A 409 16.70 18.59 -63.78
N ALA A 410 16.83 17.90 -64.91
CA ALA A 410 17.29 16.52 -64.93
C ALA A 410 18.66 16.41 -64.24
N LEU A 411 18.89 15.27 -63.57
CA LEU A 411 20.16 14.94 -62.91
C LEU A 411 21.33 15.29 -63.84
N LEU A 412 22.26 16.12 -63.35
CA LEU A 412 23.47 16.50 -64.07
C LEU A 412 24.25 15.23 -64.46
N GLY A 413 24.08 14.77 -65.71
CA GLY A 413 24.76 13.58 -66.23
C GLY A 413 24.05 12.80 -67.36
N SER A 414 22.78 13.02 -67.68
CA SER A 414 22.08 12.21 -68.70
C SER A 414 22.33 12.62 -70.17
N THR A 415 23.21 13.59 -70.43
CA THR A 415 23.60 13.98 -71.80
C THR A 415 25.12 14.01 -71.97
N THR A 416 25.75 12.84 -71.99
CA THR A 416 26.97 12.67 -72.79
C THR A 416 26.59 11.99 -74.10
N LYS A 417 26.18 12.81 -75.08
CA LYS A 417 26.31 12.45 -76.49
C LYS A 417 27.79 12.16 -76.72
N PHE A 418 28.12 10.92 -77.07
CA PHE A 418 29.37 10.61 -77.77
C PHE A 418 29.28 11.24 -79.16
N ASP A 419 29.69 12.50 -79.28
CA ASP A 419 30.03 13.07 -80.58
C ASP A 419 31.40 12.51 -80.98
N ASN A 420 31.37 11.38 -81.69
CA ASN A 420 32.49 10.91 -82.49
C ASN A 420 32.68 11.92 -83.65
N HIS A 421 33.55 12.91 -83.44
CA HIS A 421 34.11 13.71 -84.51
C HIS A 421 35.42 13.07 -84.98
N ASN A 422 35.39 12.53 -86.20
CA ASN A 422 36.51 12.52 -87.15
C ASN A 422 35.87 12.40 -88.56
N PRO A 423 36.37 13.03 -89.65
CA PRO A 423 37.80 13.23 -89.93
C PRO A 423 38.19 14.58 -90.58
N ALA A 424 39.49 14.90 -90.50
CA ALA A 424 40.25 15.55 -91.57
C ALA A 424 41.63 14.90 -91.65
#